data_AF-A0A162RAI4-F1
#
_entry.id   AF-A0A162RAI4-F1
#
_cell.length_a   1.000
_cell.length_b   1.000
_cell.length_c   1.000
_cell.angle_alpha   90.00
_cell.angle_beta   90.00
_cell.angle_gamma   90.00
#
_symmetry.space_group_name_H-M   'P 1'
#
loop_
_entity.id
_entity.type
_entity.pdbx_description
1 polymer ?
#
loop_
_entity_poly.entity_id
_entity_poly.type
_entity_poly.pdbx_seq_one_letter_code
_entity_poly.pdbx_strand_id
1 'polypeptide(L)'
;MGKRDNSLSNVSLSKSKSAELDSSIRKIKKIVIFVLVIFTAIGIYIAKESKEKKDDKNLVGYSVKKEQLVDTCNLVSVEGFYLGKGVLKGEVHYIFQAEKNGQKSNNVDVTDKDIEIIYVSSDTAAEKPGTVKAYARTYTKEDKNKGLKTQNRYFYKVYISDGTIKDCGELTTDPVSSDE
;
A
#
# COMPACT_ATOMS: atom_id res chain seq x y z
N MET A 1 -13.84 -61.77 -65.82
CA MET A 1 -13.37 -61.92 -64.43
C MET A 1 -12.30 -60.87 -64.20
N GLY A 2 -12.32 -59.98 -63.22
CA GLY A 2 -13.26 -59.69 -62.15
C GLY A 2 -12.95 -58.29 -61.60
N LYS A 3 -13.97 -57.64 -61.03
CA LYS A 3 -13.89 -56.38 -60.28
C LYS A 3 -12.91 -56.49 -59.09
N ARG A 4 -12.35 -55.36 -58.65
CA ARG A 4 -12.35 -54.97 -57.22
C ARG A 4 -12.04 -53.49 -57.04
N ASP A 5 -12.94 -52.86 -56.28
CA ASP A 5 -12.96 -51.49 -55.84
C ASP A 5 -11.89 -51.23 -54.76
N ASN A 6 -11.19 -50.09 -54.84
CA ASN A 6 -10.34 -49.57 -53.76
C ASN A 6 -10.52 -48.05 -53.68
N SER A 7 -11.68 -47.61 -53.24
CA SER A 7 -11.92 -46.24 -52.81
C SER A 7 -12.85 -46.31 -51.62
N LEU A 8 -12.32 -46.19 -50.39
CA LEU A 8 -13.08 -45.80 -49.19
C LEU A 8 -12.23 -45.71 -47.89
N SER A 9 -10.95 -46.09 -47.87
CA SER A 9 -10.16 -46.14 -46.62
C SER A 9 -9.45 -44.84 -46.20
N ASN A 10 -9.31 -43.84 -47.08
CA ASN A 10 -8.50 -42.64 -46.78
C ASN A 10 -9.28 -41.42 -46.26
N VAL A 11 -10.63 -41.46 -46.28
CA VAL A 11 -11.45 -40.30 -45.88
C VAL A 11 -11.77 -40.29 -44.37
N SER A 12 -11.75 -41.45 -43.70
CA SER A 12 -12.05 -41.54 -42.26
C SER A 12 -10.85 -41.20 -41.36
N LEU A 13 -9.61 -41.47 -41.81
CA LEU A 13 -8.39 -41.28 -41.01
C LEU A 13 -7.94 -39.81 -40.91
N SER A 14 -8.27 -38.98 -41.90
CA SER A 14 -7.90 -37.55 -41.93
C SER A 14 -8.81 -36.70 -41.04
N LYS A 15 -10.10 -37.06 -40.92
CA LYS A 15 -11.05 -36.39 -40.02
C LYS A 15 -10.76 -36.66 -38.54
N SER A 16 -10.29 -37.84 -38.16
CA SER A 16 -10.02 -38.16 -36.74
C SER A 16 -8.84 -37.34 -36.17
N LYS A 17 -7.74 -37.21 -36.93
CA LYS A 17 -6.57 -36.41 -36.52
C LYS A 17 -6.86 -34.91 -36.43
N SER A 18 -7.69 -34.37 -37.33
CA SER A 18 -8.07 -32.95 -37.31
C SER A 18 -8.93 -32.59 -36.10
N ALA A 19 -9.88 -33.45 -35.71
CA ALA A 19 -10.72 -33.23 -34.53
C ALA A 19 -9.94 -33.31 -33.21
N GLU A 20 -8.91 -34.16 -33.15
CA GLU A 20 -8.03 -34.32 -31.99
C GLU A 20 -7.08 -33.13 -31.81
N LEU A 21 -6.59 -32.55 -32.92
CA LEU A 21 -5.82 -31.30 -32.94
C LEU A 21 -6.67 -30.10 -32.49
N ASP A 22 -7.91 -29.96 -32.97
CA ASP A 22 -8.81 -28.86 -32.57
C ASP A 22 -9.25 -28.93 -31.10
N SER A 23 -9.35 -30.15 -30.54
CA SER A 23 -9.59 -30.36 -29.10
C SER A 23 -8.37 -29.96 -28.27
N SER A 24 -7.17 -30.32 -28.72
CA SER A 24 -5.91 -29.99 -28.06
C SER A 24 -5.61 -28.49 -28.09
N ILE A 25 -5.86 -27.81 -29.22
CA ILE A 25 -5.72 -26.35 -29.35
C ILE A 25 -6.69 -25.62 -28.42
N ARG A 26 -7.94 -26.10 -28.28
CA ARG A 26 -8.92 -25.53 -27.34
C ARG A 26 -8.50 -25.71 -25.88
N LYS A 27 -7.89 -26.85 -25.53
CA LYS A 27 -7.33 -27.09 -24.18
C LYS A 27 -6.14 -26.18 -23.89
N ILE A 28 -5.21 -26.03 -24.84
CA ILE A 28 -4.04 -25.15 -24.72
C ILE A 28 -4.47 -23.68 -24.57
N LYS A 29 -5.42 -23.21 -25.38
CA LYS A 29 -5.97 -21.84 -25.26
C LYS A 29 -6.55 -21.57 -23.86
N LYS A 30 -7.28 -22.53 -23.28
CA LYS A 30 -7.83 -22.40 -21.92
C LYS A 30 -6.73 -22.32 -20.86
N ILE A 31 -5.67 -23.10 -20.98
CA ILE A 31 -4.52 -23.06 -20.05
C ILE A 31 -3.81 -21.70 -20.15
N VAL A 32 -3.57 -21.20 -21.37
CA VAL A 32 -2.92 -19.90 -21.58
C VAL A 32 -3.75 -18.77 -20.98
N ILE A 33 -5.07 -18.76 -21.20
CA ILE A 33 -5.97 -17.74 -20.63
C ILE A 33 -5.94 -17.82 -19.10
N PHE A 34 -5.99 -19.02 -18.51
CA PHE A 34 -5.96 -19.20 -17.07
C PHE A 34 -4.66 -18.69 -16.43
N VAL A 35 -3.52 -18.97 -17.06
CA VAL A 35 -2.22 -18.45 -16.64
C VAL A 35 -2.17 -16.93 -16.73
N LEU A 36 -2.70 -16.34 -17.82
CA LEU A 36 -2.75 -14.89 -18.01
C LEU A 36 -3.59 -14.19 -16.92
N VAL A 37 -4.73 -14.78 -16.54
CA VAL A 37 -5.59 -14.28 -15.46
C VAL A 37 -4.86 -14.30 -14.11
N ILE A 38 -4.13 -15.37 -13.81
CA ILE A 38 -3.33 -15.48 -12.57
C ILE A 38 -2.24 -14.40 -12.55
N PHE A 39 -1.51 -14.18 -13.65
CA PHE A 39 -0.50 -13.12 -13.72
C PHE A 39 -1.09 -11.73 -13.55
N THR A 40 -2.27 -11.44 -14.14
CA THR A 40 -2.95 -10.16 -13.91
C THR A 40 -3.42 -9.99 -12.46
N ALA A 41 -3.91 -11.06 -11.81
CA ALA A 41 -4.32 -10.99 -10.42
C ALA A 41 -3.13 -10.76 -9.46
N ILE A 42 -2.00 -11.43 -9.70
CA ILE A 42 -0.75 -11.23 -8.96
C ILE A 42 -0.21 -9.81 -9.22
N GLY A 43 -0.20 -9.33 -10.46
CA GLY A 43 0.25 -7.99 -10.81
C GLY A 43 -0.58 -6.89 -10.14
N ILE A 44 -1.91 -7.04 -10.10
CA ILE A 44 -2.80 -6.12 -9.38
C ILE A 44 -2.57 -6.20 -7.87
N TYR A 45 -2.34 -7.40 -7.33
CA TYR A 45 -2.06 -7.59 -5.90
C TYR A 45 -0.76 -6.89 -5.48
N ILE A 46 0.32 -7.07 -6.25
CA ILE A 46 1.61 -6.41 -6.02
C ILE A 46 1.49 -4.88 -6.18
N ALA A 47 0.78 -4.40 -7.19
CA ALA A 47 0.55 -2.96 -7.40
C ALA A 47 -0.30 -2.32 -6.27
N LYS A 48 -1.18 -3.09 -5.61
CA LYS A 48 -2.00 -2.61 -4.49
C LYS A 48 -1.19 -2.51 -3.19
N GLU A 49 -0.18 -3.37 -3.02
CA GLU A 49 0.79 -3.30 -1.92
C GLU A 49 1.82 -2.17 -2.14
N SER A 50 2.10 -1.81 -3.39
CA SER A 50 2.95 -0.67 -3.77
C SER A 50 2.18 0.66 -3.89
N LYS A 51 1.17 0.93 -3.05
CA LYS A 51 0.83 2.32 -2.72
C LYS A 51 1.98 2.91 -1.91
N GLU A 52 3.11 3.11 -2.60
CA GLU A 52 4.25 3.89 -2.16
C GLU A 52 3.70 5.25 -1.74
N LYS A 53 3.78 5.52 -0.43
CA LYS A 53 3.75 6.88 0.06
C LYS A 53 4.74 7.66 -0.80
N LYS A 54 4.29 8.72 -1.48
CA LYS A 54 5.09 9.50 -2.44
C LYS A 54 6.51 9.62 -1.92
N ASP A 55 7.50 9.15 -2.69
CA ASP A 55 8.90 9.13 -2.29
C ASP A 55 9.28 10.40 -1.52
N ASP A 56 9.75 10.23 -0.28
CA ASP A 56 10.40 11.33 0.40
C ASP A 56 11.68 11.65 -0.37
N LYS A 57 11.69 12.79 -1.07
CA LYS A 57 12.84 13.29 -1.81
C LYS A 57 14.12 13.29 -0.96
N ASN A 58 13.99 13.42 0.36
CA ASN A 58 15.11 13.40 1.30
C ASN A 58 15.60 12.00 1.68
N LEU A 59 14.84 10.93 1.40
CA LEU A 59 15.19 9.54 1.69
C LEU A 59 15.37 8.68 0.44
N VAL A 60 15.44 9.27 -0.76
CA VAL A 60 15.64 8.51 -2.00
C VAL A 60 16.94 7.69 -1.95
N GLY A 61 16.80 6.37 -2.06
CA GLY A 61 17.89 5.41 -1.97
C GLY A 61 18.37 5.10 -0.54
N TYR A 62 17.66 5.58 0.49
CA TYR A 62 17.86 5.13 1.86
C TYR A 62 17.00 3.89 2.15
N SER A 63 17.52 3.00 2.98
CA SER A 63 16.83 1.82 3.49
C SER A 63 16.70 1.90 5.00
N VAL A 64 15.58 1.41 5.55
CA VAL A 64 15.42 1.28 7.01
C VAL A 64 16.34 0.16 7.50
N LYS A 65 17.23 0.48 8.44
CA LYS A 65 18.12 -0.51 9.08
C LYS A 65 17.68 -0.89 10.48
N LYS A 66 17.13 0.05 11.23
CA LYS A 66 16.71 -0.15 12.61
C LYS A 66 15.43 0.64 12.89
N GLU A 67 14.50 0.01 13.59
CA GLU A 67 13.33 0.64 14.19
C GLU A 67 13.35 0.29 15.68
N GLN A 68 13.26 1.29 16.53
CA GLN A 68 13.23 1.11 17.98
C GLN A 68 12.06 1.87 18.58
N LEU A 69 11.23 1.19 19.37
CA LEU A 69 10.18 1.83 20.16
C LEU A 69 10.84 2.78 21.17
N VAL A 70 10.47 4.05 21.10
CA VAL A 70 10.96 5.11 21.99
C VAL A 70 9.93 5.35 23.08
N ASP A 71 8.65 5.47 22.69
CA ASP A 71 7.60 5.73 23.66
C ASP A 71 6.23 5.18 23.22
N THR A 72 5.35 5.01 24.19
CA THR A 72 3.92 4.72 24.04
C THR A 72 3.13 5.70 24.91
N CYS A 73 2.23 6.44 24.27
CA CYS A 73 1.43 7.49 24.88
C CYS A 73 -0.05 7.32 24.52
N ASN A 74 -0.93 7.96 25.28
CA ASN A 74 -2.34 8.08 24.92
C ASN A 74 -2.52 9.30 24.00
N LEU A 75 -3.43 9.23 23.04
CA LEU A 75 -3.86 10.38 22.26
C LEU A 75 -4.85 11.19 23.07
N VAL A 76 -4.75 12.52 22.97
CA VAL A 76 -5.74 13.43 23.55
C VAL A 76 -6.90 13.56 22.58
N SER A 77 -8.12 13.29 23.06
CA SER A 77 -9.33 13.57 22.29
C SER A 77 -9.68 15.05 22.38
N VAL A 78 -9.82 15.71 21.24
CA VAL A 78 -10.27 17.10 21.10
C VAL A 78 -11.55 17.09 20.28
N GLU A 79 -12.66 17.56 20.88
CA GLU A 79 -13.99 17.55 20.23
C GLU A 79 -14.44 16.15 19.75
N GLY A 80 -13.98 15.08 20.41
CA GLY A 80 -14.29 13.70 20.03
C GLY A 80 -13.35 13.10 18.96
N PHE A 81 -12.38 13.85 18.47
CA PHE A 81 -11.40 13.39 17.48
C PHE A 81 -10.00 13.25 18.11
N TYR A 82 -9.24 12.23 17.68
CA TYR A 82 -7.87 12.01 18.15
C TYR A 82 -6.81 12.60 17.22
N LEU A 83 -7.17 12.81 15.95
CA LEU A 83 -6.23 13.17 14.90
C LEU A 83 -6.90 14.16 13.94
N GLY A 84 -6.25 15.29 13.68
CA GLY A 84 -6.57 16.14 12.54
C GLY A 84 -5.83 15.64 11.31
N LYS A 85 -6.48 15.62 10.15
CA LYS A 85 -5.86 15.34 8.85
C LYS A 85 -6.12 16.51 7.92
N GLY A 86 -5.08 17.03 7.28
CA GLY A 86 -5.22 18.09 6.28
C GLY A 86 -4.24 17.92 5.14
N VAL A 87 -4.35 18.77 4.12
CA VAL A 87 -3.39 18.84 3.02
C VAL A 87 -2.76 20.22 3.02
N LEU A 88 -1.44 20.29 2.96
CA LEU A 88 -0.68 21.53 2.85
C LEU A 88 0.20 21.43 1.61
N LYS A 89 0.00 22.30 0.62
CA LYS A 89 0.78 22.31 -0.64
C LYS A 89 0.86 20.93 -1.33
N GLY A 90 -0.24 20.17 -1.32
CA GLY A 90 -0.33 18.84 -1.93
C GLY A 90 0.35 17.69 -1.15
N GLU A 91 0.83 17.96 0.07
CA GLU A 91 1.31 16.95 1.02
C GLU A 91 0.29 16.75 2.14
N VAL A 92 0.02 15.49 2.51
CA VAL A 92 -0.94 15.17 3.57
C VAL A 92 -0.24 15.27 4.92
N HIS A 93 -0.84 16.03 5.82
CA HIS A 93 -0.39 16.22 7.20
C HIS A 93 -1.39 15.65 8.19
N TYR A 94 -0.86 15.15 9.30
CA TYR A 94 -1.61 14.71 10.46
C TYR A 94 -1.15 15.49 11.69
N ILE A 95 -2.11 15.99 12.46
CA ILE A 95 -1.84 16.74 13.69
C ILE A 95 -2.51 16.04 14.87
N PHE A 96 -1.77 15.81 15.94
CA PHE A 96 -2.31 15.26 17.19
C PHE A 96 -1.61 15.82 18.43
N GLN A 97 -2.23 15.58 19.58
CA GLN A 97 -1.63 15.77 20.89
C GLN A 97 -1.57 14.43 21.61
N ALA A 98 -0.49 14.17 22.33
CA ALA A 98 -0.31 12.98 23.14
C ALA A 98 -0.25 13.33 24.63
N GLU A 99 -0.68 12.41 25.47
CA GLU A 99 -0.63 12.53 26.93
C GLU A 99 0.05 11.30 27.53
N LYS A 100 0.94 11.55 28.49
CA LYS A 100 1.55 10.51 29.32
C LYS A 100 1.73 11.04 30.73
N ASN A 101 1.33 10.23 31.72
CA ASN A 101 1.44 10.59 33.14
C ASN A 101 0.81 11.95 33.50
N GLY A 102 -0.33 12.29 32.88
CA GLY A 102 -1.05 13.56 33.11
C GLY A 102 -0.43 14.78 32.43
N GLN A 103 0.68 14.62 31.68
CA GLN A 103 1.30 15.70 30.92
C GLN A 103 0.97 15.57 29.44
N LYS A 104 0.43 16.64 28.87
CA LYS A 104 0.12 16.74 27.44
C LYS A 104 1.29 17.32 26.67
N SER A 105 1.54 16.80 25.49
CA SER A 105 2.52 17.34 24.54
C SER A 105 2.01 18.65 23.91
N ASN A 106 2.88 19.34 23.17
CA ASN A 106 2.41 20.27 22.15
C ASN A 106 1.73 19.52 21.00
N ASN A 107 1.12 20.25 20.07
CA ASN A 107 0.65 19.68 18.82
C ASN A 107 1.84 19.12 18.02
N VAL A 108 1.73 17.84 17.65
CA VAL A 108 2.68 17.12 16.80
C VAL A 108 2.11 17.15 15.38
N ASP A 109 2.82 17.78 14.47
CA ASP A 109 2.52 17.81 13.03
C ASP A 109 3.50 16.89 12.30
N VAL A 110 2.96 15.93 11.55
CA VAL A 110 3.73 14.94 10.78
C VAL A 110 3.10 14.71 9.42
N THR A 111 3.96 14.46 8.42
CA THR A 111 3.51 14.07 7.09
C THR A 111 3.00 12.62 7.09
N ASP A 112 2.20 12.26 6.08
CA ASP A 112 1.73 10.89 5.87
C ASP A 112 2.86 9.85 5.77
N LYS A 113 4.10 10.27 5.47
CA LYS A 113 5.30 9.44 5.39
C LYS A 113 5.81 9.02 6.77
N ASP A 114 5.72 9.92 7.74
CA ASP A 114 6.26 9.75 9.09
C ASP A 114 5.22 9.19 10.08
N ILE A 115 4.02 8.86 9.59
CA ILE A 115 2.94 8.30 10.40
C ILE A 115 2.24 7.11 9.72
N GLU A 116 1.79 6.14 10.50
CA GLU A 116 0.94 5.04 10.06
C GLU A 116 -0.29 4.98 10.96
N ILE A 117 -1.46 5.01 10.31
CA ILE A 117 -2.76 4.96 10.98
C ILE A 117 -3.24 3.52 10.98
N ILE A 118 -3.50 2.98 12.16
CA ILE A 118 -3.93 1.61 12.38
C ILE A 118 -5.33 1.67 12.98
N TYR A 119 -6.32 1.29 12.19
CA TYR A 119 -7.69 1.23 12.65
C TYR A 119 -7.87 -0.01 13.53
N VAL A 120 -8.32 0.22 14.77
CA VAL A 120 -8.52 -0.81 15.78
C VAL A 120 -9.93 -0.73 16.36
N SER A 121 -10.54 -1.90 16.58
CA SER A 121 -11.80 -2.01 17.33
C SER A 121 -11.52 -2.29 18.80
N SER A 122 -12.38 -1.76 19.67
CA SER A 122 -12.27 -1.89 21.13
C SER A 122 -12.31 -3.34 21.62
N ASP A 123 -12.90 -4.25 20.84
CA ASP A 123 -13.29 -5.58 21.29
C ASP A 123 -12.25 -6.67 20.96
N THR A 124 -11.29 -6.40 20.06
CA THR A 124 -10.39 -7.44 19.52
C THR A 124 -8.93 -7.02 19.35
N ALA A 125 -8.59 -5.75 19.57
CA ALA A 125 -7.25 -5.26 19.29
C ALA A 125 -6.27 -5.51 20.44
N ALA A 126 -5.05 -5.94 20.10
CA ALA A 126 -3.93 -6.00 21.04
C ALA A 126 -3.54 -4.61 21.60
N GLU A 127 -3.89 -3.54 20.86
CA GLU A 127 -3.65 -2.15 21.23
C GLU A 127 -4.98 -1.40 21.35
N LYS A 128 -5.12 -0.57 22.39
CA LYS A 128 -6.36 0.16 22.63
C LYS A 128 -6.51 1.33 21.64
N PRO A 129 -7.72 1.62 21.13
CA PRO A 129 -7.99 2.85 20.40
C PRO A 129 -7.57 4.07 21.24
N GLY A 130 -7.02 5.09 20.58
CA GLY A 130 -6.48 6.27 21.26
C GLY A 130 -5.04 6.09 21.74
N THR A 131 -4.25 5.17 21.16
CA THR A 131 -2.84 4.96 21.52
C THR A 131 -1.93 5.46 20.41
N VAL A 132 -0.80 6.07 20.76
CA VAL A 132 0.28 6.38 19.82
C VAL A 132 1.60 5.79 20.30
N LYS A 133 2.30 5.12 19.38
CA LYS A 133 3.65 4.62 19.60
C LYS A 133 4.63 5.41 18.76
N ALA A 134 5.65 5.97 19.40
CA ALA A 134 6.72 6.71 18.76
C ALA A 134 7.94 5.79 18.59
N TYR A 135 8.45 5.73 17.37
CA TYR A 135 9.61 4.93 17.00
C TYR A 135 10.73 5.83 16.51
N ALA A 136 11.96 5.54 16.90
CA ALA A 136 13.15 6.06 16.24
C ALA A 136 13.53 5.10 15.12
N ARG A 137 13.51 5.60 13.87
CA ARG A 137 13.94 4.87 12.68
C ARG A 137 15.29 5.39 12.20
N THR A 138 16.20 4.45 11.96
CA THR A 138 17.51 4.69 11.36
C THR A 138 17.48 4.26 9.90
N TYR A 139 17.74 5.23 9.03
CA TYR A 139 17.83 5.08 7.58
C TYR A 139 19.29 5.10 7.16
N THR A 140 19.70 4.19 6.28
CA THR A 140 21.05 4.21 5.73
C THR A 140 21.08 4.15 4.21
N LYS A 141 22.04 4.84 3.61
CA LYS A 141 22.33 4.81 2.18
C LYS A 141 23.82 4.64 1.96
N GLU A 142 24.18 3.71 1.11
CA GLU A 142 25.57 3.57 0.66
C GLU A 142 25.85 4.59 -0.43
N ASP A 143 26.77 5.51 -0.17
CA ASP A 143 27.27 6.48 -1.14
C ASP A 143 28.64 6.00 -1.61
N LYS A 144 28.74 5.65 -2.90
CA LYS A 144 29.96 5.11 -3.52
C LYS A 144 31.20 5.98 -3.29
N ASN A 145 31.03 7.28 -3.06
CA ASN A 145 32.12 8.24 -2.90
C ASN A 145 32.27 8.80 -1.48
N LYS A 146 31.24 8.67 -0.62
CA LYS A 146 31.19 9.28 0.71
C LYS A 146 30.99 8.28 1.86
N GLY A 147 30.92 6.99 1.56
CA GLY A 147 30.68 5.93 2.55
C GLY A 147 29.22 5.81 2.97
N LEU A 148 28.98 5.18 4.12
CA LEU A 148 27.63 4.96 4.64
C LEU A 148 27.05 6.25 5.22
N LYS A 149 25.96 6.75 4.63
CA LYS A 149 25.17 7.86 5.18
C LYS A 149 24.07 7.30 6.08
N THR A 150 23.91 7.90 7.24
CA THR A 150 22.88 7.53 8.22
C THR A 150 22.01 8.74 8.56
N GLN A 151 20.69 8.55 8.59
CA GLN A 151 19.72 9.55 9.02
C GLN A 151 18.77 8.92 10.04
N ASN A 152 18.50 9.63 11.13
CA ASN A 152 17.50 9.21 12.12
C ASN A 152 16.27 10.08 12.02
N ARG A 153 15.08 9.47 12.07
CA ARG A 153 13.80 10.18 12.11
C ARG A 153 12.84 9.51 13.07
N TYR A 154 11.88 10.28 13.56
CA TYR A 154 10.75 9.73 14.28
C TYR A 154 9.69 9.23 13.32
N PHE A 155 9.06 8.11 13.68
CA PHE A 155 7.93 7.54 12.98
C PHE A 155 6.86 7.16 14.00
N TYR A 156 5.60 7.43 13.68
CA TYR A 156 4.49 7.23 14.61
C TYR A 156 3.55 6.15 14.09
N LYS A 157 3.17 5.22 14.97
CA LYS A 157 2.02 4.34 14.74
C LYS A 157 0.88 4.79 15.63
N VAL A 158 -0.23 5.17 15.02
CA VAL A 158 -1.38 5.79 15.68
C VAL A 158 -2.56 4.83 15.57
N TYR A 159 -2.99 4.31 16.72
CA TYR A 159 -4.06 3.32 16.85
C TYR A 159 -5.35 4.03 17.23
N ILE A 160 -6.33 4.04 16.33
CA ILE A 160 -7.58 4.77 16.50
C ILE A 160 -8.77 3.95 16.01
N SER A 161 -9.98 4.32 16.44
CA SER A 161 -11.20 3.75 15.86
C SER A 161 -11.63 4.53 14.60
N ASP A 162 -12.43 3.89 13.76
CA ASP A 162 -13.03 4.55 12.60
C ASP A 162 -13.82 5.81 13.01
N GLY A 163 -13.79 6.82 12.16
CA GLY A 163 -14.52 8.09 12.38
C GLY A 163 -13.89 9.05 13.40
N THR A 164 -12.72 8.74 13.97
CA THR A 164 -12.05 9.62 14.96
C THR A 164 -10.95 10.51 14.38
N ILE A 165 -10.85 10.56 13.04
CA ILE A 165 -10.03 11.54 12.32
C ILE A 165 -10.92 12.71 11.90
N LYS A 166 -10.55 13.93 12.28
CA LYS A 166 -11.16 15.16 11.78
C LYS A 166 -10.48 15.56 10.48
N ASP A 167 -11.25 15.70 9.40
CA ASP A 167 -10.76 16.30 8.17
C ASP A 167 -10.73 17.83 8.31
N CYS A 168 -9.55 18.41 8.15
CA CYS A 168 -9.29 19.85 8.25
C CYS A 168 -9.22 20.52 6.88
N GLY A 169 -9.39 19.78 5.78
CA GLY A 169 -9.35 20.31 4.42
C GLY A 169 -7.94 20.57 3.91
N GLU A 170 -7.87 21.32 2.80
CA GLU A 170 -6.63 21.65 2.11
C GLU A 170 -6.32 23.16 2.20
N LEU A 171 -5.08 23.47 2.55
CA LEU A 171 -4.51 24.81 2.47
C LEU A 171 -3.55 24.86 1.28
N THR A 172 -4.02 25.47 0.19
CA THR A 172 -3.16 25.88 -0.93
C THR A 172 -2.79 27.37 -0.78
N THR A 173 -1.64 27.75 -1.33
CA THR A 173 -1.23 29.16 -1.41
C THR A 173 -1.67 29.81 -2.72
N ASP A 174 -2.50 29.14 -3.50
CA ASP A 174 -2.99 29.71 -4.74
C ASP A 174 -3.98 30.83 -4.38
N PRO A 175 -3.82 32.03 -4.94
CA PRO A 175 -4.81 33.08 -4.74
C PRO A 175 -6.14 32.52 -5.25
N VAL A 176 -7.16 32.55 -4.40
CA VAL A 176 -8.54 32.36 -4.84
C VAL A 176 -8.77 33.44 -5.88
N SER A 177 -8.75 33.08 -7.17
CA SER A 177 -9.25 33.95 -8.22
C SER A 177 -10.73 34.12 -7.94
N SER A 178 -11.07 35.21 -7.27
CA SER A 178 -12.41 35.75 -7.28
C SER A 178 -12.68 36.21 -8.71
N ASP A 179 -13.08 35.26 -9.55
CA ASP A 179 -13.74 35.58 -10.81
C ASP A 179 -15.16 36.04 -10.44
N GLU A 180 -15.31 37.36 -10.32
CA GLU A 180 -16.58 38.07 -10.57
C GLU A 180 -16.91 38.05 -12.06
#